data_AF-A0A957ZVM7-F1
#
_entry.id   AF-A0A957ZVM7-F1
#
_cell.length_a   1.000
_cell.length_b   1.000
_cell.length_c   1.000
_cell.angle_alpha   90.00
_cell.angle_beta   90.00
_cell.angle_gamma   90.00
#
_symmetry.space_group_name_H-M   'P 1'
#
loop_
_entity.id
_entity.type
_entity.pdbx_description
1 polymer ?
#
loop_
_entity_poly.entity_id
_entity_poly.type
_entity_poly.pdbx_seq_one_letter_code
_entity_poly.pdbx_strand_id
1 'polypeptide(L)' 'MPVTNAEVADVFREIADLLAIEGANQFRVRAYRDAAGTVARLSEPVADMVAAGDDLSELHGIGDDLA' A
#
# COMPACT_ATOMS: atom_id res chain seq x y z
N MET A 1 9.64 4.48 -17.22
CA MET A 1 8.40 3.67 -17.17
C MET A 1 7.56 4.24 -16.05
N PRO A 2 6.28 4.57 -16.27
CA PRO A 2 5.41 5.00 -15.18
C PRO A 2 5.24 3.83 -14.20
N VAL A 3 5.29 4.12 -12.91
CA VAL A 3 5.06 3.13 -11.85
C VAL A 3 3.58 2.77 -11.88
N THR A 4 3.27 1.48 -11.99
CA THR A 4 1.90 0.99 -12.04
C THR A 4 1.37 0.66 -10.65
N ASN A 5 0.06 0.74 -10.45
CA ASN A 5 -0.60 0.30 -9.22
C ASN A 5 -0.30 -1.16 -8.87
N ALA A 6 -0.13 -2.01 -9.89
CA ALA A 6 0.24 -3.41 -9.70
C ALA A 6 1.62 -3.54 -9.05
N GLU A 7 2.61 -2.80 -9.54
CA GLU A 7 3.97 -2.80 -8.99
C GLU A 7 4.00 -2.28 -7.55
N VAL A 8 3.27 -1.21 -7.24
CA VAL A 8 3.18 -0.70 -5.85
C VAL A 8 2.51 -1.72 -4.94
N ALA A 9 1.44 -2.37 -5.40
CA ALA A 9 0.77 -3.42 -4.65
C ALA A 9 1.63 -4.69 -4.45
N ASP A 10 2.51 -5.02 -5.40
CA ASP A 10 3.50 -6.09 -5.24
C ASP A 10 4.49 -5.76 -4.11
N VAL A 11 5.00 -4.53 -4.07
CA VAL A 11 5.92 -4.07 -3.01
C VAL A 11 5.26 -4.14 -1.63
N PHE A 12 4.01 -3.68 -1.50
CA PHE A 12 3.30 -3.79 -0.22
C PHE A 12 3.06 -5.24 0.22
N ARG A 13 2.79 -6.16 -0.72
CA ARG A 13 2.70 -7.60 -0.42
C ARG A 13 4.03 -8.17 0.05
N GLU A 14 5.13 -7.81 -0.61
CA GLU A 14 6.46 -8.24 -0.21
C GLU A 14 6.81 -7.76 1.21
N ILE A 15 6.54 -6.49 1.53
CA ILE A 15 6.73 -5.95 2.87
C ILE A 15 5.87 -6.70 3.90
N ALA A 16 4.60 -6.98 3.59
CA ALA A 16 3.74 -7.74 4.49
C ALA A 16 4.30 -9.15 4.77
N ASP A 17 4.83 -9.82 3.75
CA ASP A 17 5.40 -11.16 3.90
C ASP A 17 6.70 -11.14 4.69
N LEU A 18 7.58 -10.15 4.47
CA LEU A 18 8.78 -9.94 5.28
C LEU A 18 8.43 -9.69 6.75
N LEU A 19 7.50 -8.77 7.02
CA LEU A 19 7.03 -8.49 8.39
C LEU A 19 6.42 -9.72 9.06
N ALA A 20 5.71 -10.56 8.31
CA ALA A 20 5.16 -11.81 8.82
C ALA A 20 6.26 -12.81 9.19
N ILE A 21 7.31 -12.93 8.34
CA ILE A 21 8.47 -13.79 8.59
C ILE A 21 9.25 -13.32 9.83
N GLU A 22 9.41 -12.01 9.99
CA GLU A 22 10.09 -11.40 11.15
C GLU A 22 9.29 -11.51 12.46
N GLY A 23 8.06 -12.02 12.41
CA GLY A 23 7.18 -12.10 13.58
C GLY A 23 6.73 -10.72 14.07
N ALA A 24 6.66 -9.74 13.16
CA ALA A 24 6.18 -8.41 13.48
C ALA A 24 4.70 -8.44 13.91
N ASN A 25 4.21 -7.29 14.37
CA ASN A 25 2.84 -7.13 14.82
C ASN A 25 1.83 -7.51 13.71
N GLN A 26 0.87 -8.40 14.02
CA GLN A 26 -0.13 -8.88 13.06
C GLN A 26 -1.02 -7.76 12.49
N PHE A 27 -1.29 -6.69 13.26
CA PHE A 27 -2.00 -5.52 12.75
C PHE A 27 -1.20 -4.82 11.65
N ARG A 28 0.13 -4.71 11.82
CA ARG A 28 1.02 -4.11 10.81
C ARG A 28 1.05 -4.95 9.53
N VAL A 29 1.19 -6.26 9.66
CA VAL A 29 1.14 -7.19 8.51
C VAL A 29 -0.18 -7.05 7.76
N ARG A 30 -1.32 -7.01 8.47
CA ARG A 30 -2.64 -6.83 7.84
C ARG A 30 -2.75 -5.48 7.14
N ALA A 31 -2.28 -4.40 7.75
CA ALA A 31 -2.31 -3.07 7.16
C ALA A 31 -1.59 -3.02 5.80
N TYR A 32 -0.41 -3.62 5.67
CA TYR A 32 0.29 -3.71 4.38
C TYR A 32 -0.47 -4.57 3.35
N ARG A 33 -1.13 -5.65 3.77
CA ARG A 33 -1.95 -6.47 2.87
C ARG A 33 -3.20 -5.74 2.38
N ASP A 34 -3.85 -5.01 3.28
CA ASP A 34 -5.04 -4.22 2.97
C ASP A 34 -4.67 -3.06 2.03
N ALA A 35 -3.57 -2.35 2.31
CA ALA A 35 -3.01 -1.31 1.44
C ALA A 35 -2.70 -1.84 0.04
N ALA A 36 -2.05 -3.01 -0.08
CA ALA A 36 -1.81 -3.65 -1.37
C ALA A 36 -3.11 -3.92 -2.15
N GLY A 37 -4.13 -4.44 -1.45
CA GLY A 37 -5.44 -4.71 -2.04
C GLY A 37 -6.15 -3.45 -2.52
N THR A 38 -6.03 -2.35 -1.77
CA THR A 38 -6.60 -1.05 -2.13
C THR A 38 -5.89 -0.44 -3.33
N VAL A 39 -4.56 -0.34 -3.29
CA VAL A 39 -3.78 0.23 -4.40
C VAL A 39 -4.01 -0.53 -5.69
N ALA A 40 -4.04 -1.86 -5.67
CA ALA A 40 -4.29 -2.67 -6.86
C ALA A 40 -5.66 -2.41 -7.52
N ARG A 41 -6.63 -1.87 -6.78
CA ARG A 41 -8.00 -1.59 -7.26
C ARG A 41 -8.23 -0.13 -7.63
N LEU A 42 -7.29 0.76 -7.35
CA LEU A 42 -7.40 2.16 -7.73
C LEU A 42 -7.47 2.27 -9.25
N SER A 43 -8.45 3.03 -9.73
CA SER A 43 -8.62 3.33 -11.15
C SER A 43 -7.62 4.38 -11.63
N GLU A 44 -7.18 5.24 -10.72
CA GLU A 44 -6.14 6.24 -10.93
C GLU A 44 -4.78 5.71 -10.44
N PRO A 45 -3.66 6.01 -11.13
CA PRO A 45 -2.34 5.64 -10.65
C PRO A 45 -2.02 6.30 -9.30
N VAL A 46 -1.69 5.50 -8.29
CA VAL A 46 -1.34 5.99 -6.95
C VAL A 46 -0.12 6.91 -7.00
N ALA A 47 0.80 6.69 -7.93
CA ALA A 47 1.96 7.54 -8.15
C ALA A 47 1.57 8.97 -8.59
N ASP A 48 0.48 9.10 -9.36
CA ASP A 48 -0.03 10.39 -9.82
C ASP A 48 -0.74 11.13 -8.67
N MET A 49 -1.51 10.40 -7.85
CA MET A 49 -2.13 10.94 -6.62
C MET A 49 -1.09 11.50 -5.65
N VAL A 50 0.01 10.76 -5.41
CA VAL A 50 1.15 11.23 -4.59
C VAL A 50 1.78 12.49 -5.20
N ALA A 51 1.97 12.52 -6.52
CA ALA A 51 2.54 13.67 -7.21
C ALA A 51 1.62 14.91 -7.16
N ALA A 52 0.29 14.69 -7.10
CA ALA A 52 -0.71 15.74 -6.93
C ALA A 52 -0.80 16.26 -5.48
N GLY A 53 -0.24 15.52 -4.51
CA GLY A 53 -0.30 15.85 -3.09
C GLY A 53 -1.59 15.40 -2.41
N ASP A 54 -2.25 14.38 -2.96
CA ASP A 54 -3.46 13.81 -2.38
C ASP A 54 -3.14 13.09 -1.06
N ASP A 55 -4.08 13.16 -0.13
CA ASP A 55 -3.98 12.46 1.14
C ASP A 55 -4.39 10.98 0.96
N LEU A 56 -3.39 10.11 0.90
CA LEU A 56 -3.62 8.66 0.74
C LEU A 56 -4.15 8.00 2.02
N SER A 57 -4.10 8.66 3.18
CA SER A 57 -4.64 8.13 4.44
C SER A 57 -6.17 8.05 4.44
N GLU A 58 -6.84 8.75 3.51
CA GLU A 58 -8.29 8.64 3.31
C GLU A 58 -8.67 7.35 2.55
N LEU A 59 -7.70 6.66 1.94
CA LEU A 59 -7.94 5.41 1.24
C LEU A 59 -8.16 4.26 2.22
N HIS A 60 -9.22 3.49 2.00
CA HIS A 60 -9.56 2.34 2.84
C HIS A 60 -8.36 1.39 3.00
N GLY A 61 -7.92 1.13 4.23
CA GLY A 61 -6.80 0.22 4.50
C GLY A 61 -5.41 0.85 4.41
N ILE A 62 -5.30 2.15 4.10
CA ILE A 62 -4.07 2.94 4.21
C ILE A 62 -4.28 3.91 5.37
N GLY A 63 -3.55 3.72 6.47
CA GLY A 63 -3.58 4.65 7.60
C GLY A 63 -2.39 5.61 7.57
N ASP A 64 -2.32 6.54 8.53
CA ASP A 64 -1.24 7.54 8.65
C ASP A 64 0.18 6.93 8.63
N ASP A 65 0.35 5.71 9.12
CA ASP A 65 1.63 5.00 9.13
C ASP A 65 2.07 4.47 7.74
N LEU A 66 1.15 4.48 6.76
CA LEU A 66 1.32 3.94 5.41
C LEU A 66 1.23 5.01 4.30
N ALA A 67 0.63 6.15 4.60
CA ALA A 67 0.35 7.24 3.65
C ALA A 67 1.59 8.07 3.29
#